data_AF-A0A7J7JED0-F1
#
_entry.id   AF-A0A7J7JED0-F1
#
_cell.length_a   1.000
_cell.length_b   1.000
_cell.length_c   1.000
_cell.angle_alpha   90.00
_cell.angle_beta   90.00
_cell.angle_gamma   90.00
#
_symmetry.space_group_name_H-M   'P 1'
#
loop_
_entity.id
_entity.type
_entity.pdbx_description
1 polymer ?
#
loop_
_entity_poly.entity_id
_entity_poly.type
_entity_poly.pdbx_seq_one_letter_code
_entity_poly.pdbx_strand_id
1 'polypeptide(L)'
;MSSIDEVYRMLEERENDLQLAGELGKALLEKNESLTREYDRAYQDYHSQTEKLKSENMWLKNQLAKHSVEWDDVMRTHNEDIMVLREQLSARAKQFAIQSQSTQEINQLAQQNQRLSQELDKVLESEELLKAANQDLKRCLDDLKASNGSLTQDYNDLCTKESMIRRKHQDAEQKVSMLTNLNDRYNKKCDELSYKNGLLEKEKQEALEQVRISDKQIEILKEKNTELFEQIHELASNSSVSSPSFLEELEYSQKSLTSGYSSNLSLLDELDSEEANTLLPVDNLSQLKLEVLDTFQELQAIIEELEVSECASASPSKPKVNTSKDISNGELISTAKHVRYLVTRRHQMGSLLAQIADMKSSLAEQSEKVNFALYWLRVQMQYIDIFLVDKL
;
A
#
# COMPACT_ATOMS: atom_id res chain seq x y z
N MET A 1 -88.72 111.49 128.11
CA MET A 1 -88.75 110.02 128.05
C MET A 1 -88.75 109.47 126.60
N SER A 2 -88.90 110.28 125.55
CA SER A 2 -88.99 109.81 124.14
C SER A 2 -87.65 109.44 123.46
N SER A 3 -86.50 109.94 123.93
CA SER A 3 -85.20 109.76 123.27
C SER A 3 -84.54 108.40 123.54
N ILE A 4 -84.93 107.73 124.64
CA ILE A 4 -84.37 106.43 125.03
C ILE A 4 -85.01 105.31 124.20
N ASP A 5 -86.33 105.35 124.00
CA ASP A 5 -87.06 104.38 123.15
C ASP A 5 -86.68 104.45 121.67
N GLU A 6 -86.26 105.63 121.20
CA GLU A 6 -85.75 105.82 119.84
C GLU A 6 -84.36 105.19 119.66
N VAL A 7 -83.46 105.36 120.64
CA VAL A 7 -82.15 104.70 120.65
C VAL A 7 -82.29 103.17 120.74
N TYR A 8 -83.25 102.66 121.51
CA TYR A 8 -83.52 101.22 121.58
C TYR A 8 -84.05 100.65 120.26
N ARG A 9 -84.97 101.33 119.57
CA ARG A 9 -85.42 100.91 118.23
C ARG A 9 -84.31 100.96 117.20
N MET A 10 -83.48 102.00 117.21
CA MET A 10 -82.31 102.07 116.32
C MET A 10 -81.33 100.93 116.61
N LEU A 11 -81.14 100.55 117.86
CA LEU A 11 -80.27 99.43 118.22
C LEU A 11 -80.84 98.10 117.71
N GLU A 12 -82.16 97.88 117.87
CA GLU A 12 -82.86 96.69 117.38
C GLU A 12 -82.83 96.60 115.84
N GLU A 13 -83.04 97.71 115.13
CA GLU A 13 -82.89 97.77 113.66
C GLU A 13 -81.46 97.43 113.24
N ARG A 14 -80.45 97.95 113.96
CA ARG A 14 -79.04 97.66 113.68
C ARG A 14 -78.66 96.22 114.00
N GLU A 15 -79.24 95.63 115.04
CA GLU A 15 -79.06 94.23 115.38
C GLU A 15 -79.69 93.32 114.32
N ASN A 16 -80.90 93.65 113.85
CA ASN A 16 -81.57 92.96 112.74
C ASN A 16 -80.79 93.06 111.42
N ASP A 17 -80.27 94.26 111.08
CA ASP A 17 -79.43 94.46 109.89
C ASP A 17 -78.11 93.66 109.97
N LEU A 18 -77.48 93.61 111.15
CA LEU A 18 -76.28 92.80 111.38
C LEU A 18 -76.57 91.30 111.27
N GLN A 19 -77.69 90.85 111.81
CA GLN A 19 -78.13 89.46 111.69
C GLN A 19 -78.39 89.11 110.21
N LEU A 20 -79.12 89.96 109.49
CA LEU A 20 -79.41 89.77 108.06
C LEU A 20 -78.13 89.77 107.21
N ALA A 21 -77.17 90.66 107.50
CA ALA A 21 -75.87 90.67 106.83
C ALA A 21 -75.07 89.39 107.11
N GLY A 22 -75.15 88.84 108.33
CA GLY A 22 -74.59 87.55 108.69
C GLY A 22 -75.24 86.38 107.94
N GLU A 23 -76.56 86.37 107.84
CA GLU A 23 -77.33 85.36 107.09
C GLU A 23 -77.04 85.43 105.58
N LEU A 24 -76.98 86.64 105.00
CA LEU A 24 -76.57 86.85 103.61
C LEU A 24 -75.11 86.43 103.38
N GLY A 25 -74.21 86.77 104.31
CA GLY A 25 -72.81 86.34 104.27
C GLY A 25 -72.68 84.82 104.30
N LYS A 26 -73.46 84.15 105.16
CA LYS A 26 -73.53 82.69 105.22
C LYS A 26 -74.08 82.09 103.92
N ALA A 27 -75.16 82.63 103.37
CA ALA A 27 -75.73 82.17 102.10
C ALA A 27 -74.76 82.37 100.92
N LEU A 28 -74.02 83.48 100.90
CA LEU A 28 -72.96 83.73 99.91
C LEU A 28 -71.78 82.78 100.07
N LEU A 29 -71.36 82.48 101.30
CA LEU A 29 -70.32 81.48 101.57
C LEU A 29 -70.77 80.09 101.14
N GLU A 30 -71.98 79.66 101.47
CA GLU A 30 -72.53 78.37 101.05
C GLU A 30 -72.63 78.27 99.51
N LYS A 31 -73.08 79.34 98.85
CA LYS A 31 -73.08 79.42 97.38
C LYS A 31 -71.66 79.35 96.82
N ASN A 32 -70.70 80.07 97.39
CA ASN A 32 -69.30 80.03 96.96
C ASN A 32 -68.68 78.64 97.14
N GLU A 33 -68.94 77.98 98.27
CA GLU A 33 -68.52 76.60 98.50
C GLU A 33 -69.17 75.63 97.50
N SER A 34 -70.47 75.80 97.20
CA SER A 34 -71.15 74.98 96.18
C SER A 34 -70.54 75.18 94.79
N LEU A 35 -70.26 76.43 94.40
CA LEU A 35 -69.59 76.78 93.15
C LEU A 35 -68.16 76.22 93.09
N THR A 36 -67.43 76.26 94.21
CA THR A 36 -66.08 75.69 94.30
C THR A 36 -66.12 74.16 94.14
N ARG A 37 -67.08 73.48 94.78
CA ARG A 37 -67.28 72.03 94.60
C ARG A 37 -67.67 71.67 93.16
N GLU A 38 -68.52 72.47 92.52
CA GLU A 38 -68.88 72.29 91.11
C GLU A 38 -67.69 72.52 90.18
N TYR A 39 -66.90 73.57 90.44
CA TYR A 39 -65.67 73.86 89.71
C TYR A 39 -64.66 72.72 89.85
N ASP A 40 -64.43 72.20 91.06
CA ASP A 40 -63.51 71.08 91.29
C ASP A 40 -63.97 69.81 90.58
N ARG A 41 -65.27 69.51 90.59
CA ARG A 41 -65.84 68.37 89.82
C ARG A 41 -65.64 68.56 88.33
N ALA A 42 -65.98 69.73 87.79
CA ALA A 42 -65.79 70.02 86.38
C ALA A 42 -64.29 69.93 86.00
N TYR A 43 -63.40 70.45 86.83
CA TYR A 43 -61.96 70.37 86.63
C TYR A 43 -61.47 68.91 86.62
N GLN A 44 -61.93 68.08 87.56
CA GLN A 44 -61.61 66.65 87.60
C GLN A 44 -62.13 65.91 86.35
N ASP A 45 -63.35 66.22 85.89
CA ASP A 45 -63.92 65.62 84.68
C ASP A 45 -63.13 66.03 83.42
N TYR A 46 -62.81 67.32 83.28
CA TYR A 46 -61.97 67.82 82.17
C TYR A 46 -60.58 67.18 82.20
N HIS A 47 -59.98 67.03 83.38
CA HIS A 47 -58.68 66.39 83.52
C HIS A 47 -58.75 64.90 83.16
N SER A 48 -59.79 64.18 83.62
CA SER A 48 -60.02 62.77 83.27
C SER A 48 -60.20 62.56 81.76
N GLN A 49 -60.99 63.41 81.11
CA GLN A 49 -61.16 63.38 79.65
C GLN A 49 -59.85 63.66 78.92
N THR A 50 -59.07 64.63 79.40
CA THR A 50 -57.76 64.95 78.83
C THR A 50 -56.80 63.77 78.91
N GLU A 51 -56.74 63.08 80.07
CA GLU A 51 -55.89 61.89 80.22
C GLU A 51 -56.35 60.71 79.37
N LYS A 52 -57.68 60.50 79.22
CA LYS A 52 -58.22 59.50 78.28
C LYS A 52 -57.80 59.81 76.84
N LEU A 53 -57.96 61.05 76.39
CA LEU A 53 -57.57 61.47 75.03
C LEU A 53 -56.06 61.34 74.80
N LYS A 54 -55.23 61.68 75.80
CA LYS A 54 -53.77 61.49 75.71
C LYS A 54 -53.41 60.00 75.59
N SER A 55 -54.04 59.15 76.40
CA SER A 55 -53.84 57.70 76.37
C SER A 55 -54.25 57.12 75.01
N GLU A 56 -55.43 57.49 74.50
CA GLU A 56 -55.91 57.08 73.18
C GLU A 56 -54.99 57.59 72.06
N ASN A 57 -54.51 58.83 72.13
CA ASN A 57 -53.56 59.38 71.16
C ASN A 57 -52.26 58.59 71.13
N MET A 58 -51.70 58.26 72.31
CA MET A 58 -50.49 57.45 72.42
C MET A 58 -50.72 56.02 71.91
N TRP A 59 -51.88 55.43 72.22
CA TRP A 59 -52.26 54.11 71.71
C TRP A 59 -52.38 54.13 70.18
N LEU A 60 -53.08 55.11 69.59
CA LEU A 60 -53.23 55.26 68.14
C LEU A 60 -51.89 55.48 67.44
N LYS A 61 -51.01 56.30 68.00
CA LYS A 61 -49.63 56.48 67.48
C LYS A 61 -48.86 55.17 67.48
N ASN A 62 -48.94 54.40 68.56
CA ASN A 62 -48.29 53.10 68.64
C ASN A 62 -48.87 52.10 67.63
N GLN A 63 -50.19 52.09 67.41
CA GLN A 63 -50.81 51.24 66.39
C GLN A 63 -50.41 51.65 64.98
N LEU A 64 -50.37 52.96 64.69
CA LEU A 64 -49.89 53.46 63.40
C LEU A 64 -48.43 53.08 63.16
N ALA A 65 -47.58 53.20 64.18
CA ALA A 65 -46.17 52.79 64.09
C ALA A 65 -46.03 51.28 63.84
N LYS A 66 -46.82 50.44 64.51
CA LYS A 66 -46.84 48.99 64.28
C LYS A 66 -47.23 48.67 62.84
N HIS A 67 -48.34 49.22 62.36
CA HIS A 67 -48.77 48.99 60.98
C HIS A 67 -47.75 49.54 59.97
N SER A 68 -47.11 50.68 60.23
CA SER A 68 -46.05 51.19 59.36
C SER A 68 -44.90 50.19 59.22
N VAL A 69 -44.44 49.62 60.34
CA VAL A 69 -43.37 48.61 60.33
C VAL A 69 -43.81 47.35 59.59
N GLU A 70 -45.04 46.87 59.81
CA GLU A 70 -45.59 45.72 59.08
C GLU A 70 -45.62 45.97 57.57
N TRP A 71 -46.03 47.16 57.14
CA TRP A 71 -46.02 47.54 55.72
C TRP A 71 -44.60 47.67 55.16
N ASP A 72 -43.67 48.24 55.93
CA ASP A 72 -42.26 48.32 55.53
C ASP A 72 -41.62 46.94 55.38
N ASP A 73 -41.98 45.98 56.24
CA ASP A 73 -41.53 44.60 56.16
C ASP A 73 -42.12 43.88 54.93
N VAL A 74 -43.42 44.05 54.66
CA VAL A 74 -44.06 43.52 53.45
C VAL A 74 -43.45 44.14 52.19
N MET A 75 -43.20 45.46 52.18
CA MET A 75 -42.53 46.11 51.06
C MET A 75 -41.09 45.59 50.86
N ARG A 76 -40.35 45.33 51.95
CA ARG A 76 -39.01 44.76 51.89
C ARG A 76 -39.02 43.37 51.27
N THR A 77 -39.89 42.49 51.74
CA THR A 77 -40.01 41.11 51.20
C THR A 77 -40.40 41.13 49.71
N HIS A 78 -41.36 41.96 49.31
CA HIS A 78 -41.70 42.10 47.88
C HIS A 78 -40.55 42.68 47.05
N ASN A 79 -39.77 43.61 47.59
CA ASN A 79 -38.60 44.14 46.88
C ASN A 79 -37.50 43.07 46.73
N GLU A 80 -37.28 42.25 47.76
CA GLU A 80 -36.38 41.08 47.69
C GLU A 80 -36.87 40.06 46.64
N ASP A 81 -38.16 39.74 46.61
CA ASP A 81 -38.76 38.85 45.60
C ASP A 81 -38.55 39.40 44.19
N ILE A 82 -38.78 40.70 43.97
CA ILE A 82 -38.53 41.36 42.66
C ILE A 82 -37.06 41.24 42.27
N MET A 83 -36.13 41.42 43.20
CA MET A 83 -34.70 41.28 42.93
C MET A 83 -34.35 39.84 42.52
N VAL A 84 -34.83 38.84 43.27
CA VAL A 84 -34.61 37.42 42.96
C VAL A 84 -35.21 37.05 41.60
N LEU A 85 -36.44 37.48 41.30
CA LEU A 85 -37.08 37.21 40.01
C LEU A 85 -36.33 37.86 38.84
N ARG A 86 -35.79 39.07 39.01
CA ARG A 86 -34.95 39.72 38.00
C ARG A 86 -33.65 38.97 37.77
N GLU A 87 -33.01 38.50 38.84
CA GLU A 87 -31.79 37.69 38.73
C GLU A 87 -32.06 36.37 38.00
N GLN A 88 -33.11 35.65 38.38
CA GLN A 88 -33.53 34.41 37.70
C GLN A 88 -33.85 34.64 36.22
N LEU A 89 -34.53 35.73 35.88
CA LEU A 89 -34.82 36.08 34.49
C LEU A 89 -33.54 36.37 33.72
N SER A 90 -32.59 37.10 34.31
CA SER A 90 -31.28 37.37 33.69
C SER A 90 -30.46 36.09 33.49
N ALA A 91 -30.48 35.17 34.45
CA ALA A 91 -29.80 33.88 34.36
C ALA A 91 -30.41 33.01 33.26
N ARG A 92 -31.74 32.98 33.17
CA ARG A 92 -32.47 32.27 32.10
C ARG A 92 -32.18 32.87 30.73
N ALA A 93 -32.09 34.20 30.61
CA ALA A 93 -31.71 34.85 29.35
C ALA A 93 -30.29 34.45 28.91
N LYS A 94 -29.32 34.39 29.84
CA LYS A 94 -27.97 33.88 29.56
C LYS A 94 -27.99 32.41 29.12
N GLN A 95 -28.78 31.56 29.79
CA GLN A 95 -28.95 30.16 29.40
C GLN A 95 -29.52 30.02 27.98
N PHE A 96 -30.53 30.83 27.63
CA PHE A 96 -31.07 30.85 26.26
C PHE A 96 -30.03 31.29 25.23
N ALA A 97 -29.20 32.29 25.54
CA ALA A 97 -28.12 32.70 24.64
C ALA A 97 -27.11 31.56 24.40
N ILE A 98 -26.71 30.84 25.46
CA ILE A 98 -25.82 29.67 25.37
C ILE A 98 -26.48 28.55 24.55
N GLN A 99 -27.75 28.24 24.79
CA GLN A 99 -28.49 27.22 24.02
C GLN A 99 -28.61 27.61 22.55
N SER A 100 -28.84 28.89 22.25
CA SER A 100 -28.89 29.40 20.88
C SER A 100 -27.53 29.24 20.19
N GLN A 101 -26.42 29.57 20.86
CA GLN A 101 -25.07 29.39 20.32
C GLN A 101 -24.76 27.90 20.09
N SER A 102 -25.06 27.04 21.06
CA SER A 102 -24.89 25.59 20.91
C SER A 102 -25.70 25.03 19.73
N THR A 103 -26.94 25.49 19.54
CA THR A 103 -27.77 25.10 18.39
C THR A 103 -27.16 25.58 17.07
N GLN A 104 -26.56 26.77 17.03
CA GLN A 104 -25.85 27.27 15.85
C GLN A 104 -24.62 26.41 15.52
N GLU A 105 -23.81 26.05 16.52
CA GLU A 105 -22.65 25.17 16.35
C GLU A 105 -23.07 23.78 15.85
N ILE A 106 -24.12 23.18 16.43
CA ILE A 106 -24.68 21.91 15.97
C ILE A 106 -25.11 21.99 14.50
N ASN A 107 -25.79 23.08 14.10
CA ASN A 107 -26.20 23.28 12.72
C ASN A 107 -25.00 23.43 11.76
N GLN A 108 -23.94 24.11 12.19
CA GLN A 108 -22.72 24.23 11.39
C GLN A 108 -22.03 22.86 11.21
N LEU A 109 -21.92 22.07 12.28
CA LEU A 109 -21.37 20.71 12.22
C LEU A 109 -22.24 19.78 11.35
N ALA A 110 -23.57 19.89 11.44
CA ALA A 110 -24.48 19.13 10.60
C ALA A 110 -24.31 19.47 9.11
N GLN A 111 -24.17 20.76 8.78
CA GLN A 111 -23.91 21.21 7.40
C GLN A 111 -22.54 20.73 6.89
N GLN A 112 -21.50 20.76 7.73
CA GLN A 112 -20.18 20.24 7.38
C GLN A 112 -20.22 18.74 7.11
N ASN A 113 -20.87 17.97 7.99
CA ASN A 113 -21.05 16.54 7.80
C ASN A 113 -21.82 16.23 6.51
N GLN A 114 -22.90 16.97 6.22
CA GLN A 114 -23.64 16.80 4.97
C GLN A 114 -22.77 17.06 3.73
N ARG A 115 -21.93 18.11 3.76
CA ARG A 115 -20.99 18.40 2.66
C ARG A 115 -19.95 17.30 2.49
N LEU A 116 -19.35 16.83 3.59
CA LEU A 116 -18.37 15.73 3.56
C LEU A 116 -18.99 14.43 3.05
N SER A 117 -20.23 14.12 3.44
CA SER A 117 -20.96 12.98 2.88
C SER A 117 -21.16 13.11 1.37
N GLN A 118 -21.55 14.29 0.88
CA GLN A 118 -21.69 14.53 -0.56
C GLN A 118 -20.35 14.44 -1.32
N GLU A 119 -19.25 14.88 -0.72
CA GLU A 119 -17.91 14.73 -1.30
C GLU A 119 -17.48 13.26 -1.33
N LEU A 120 -17.77 12.50 -0.27
CA LEU A 120 -17.51 11.08 -0.22
C LEU A 120 -18.30 10.32 -1.29
N ASP A 121 -19.59 10.64 -1.48
CA ASP A 121 -20.43 10.02 -2.51
C ASP A 121 -19.85 10.27 -3.91
N LYS A 122 -19.40 11.50 -4.21
CA LYS A 122 -18.72 11.83 -5.48
C LYS A 122 -17.43 11.05 -5.68
N VAL A 123 -16.64 10.88 -4.62
CA VAL A 123 -15.41 10.08 -4.69
C VAL A 123 -15.74 8.61 -4.92
N LEU A 124 -16.75 8.07 -4.24
CA LEU A 124 -17.23 6.70 -4.45
C LEU A 124 -17.71 6.48 -5.89
N GLU A 125 -18.53 7.38 -6.44
CA GLU A 125 -18.94 7.33 -7.85
C GLU A 125 -17.72 7.34 -8.79
N SER A 126 -16.73 8.20 -8.54
CA SER A 126 -15.50 8.22 -9.34
C SER A 126 -14.68 6.94 -9.20
N GLU A 127 -14.64 6.35 -8.01
CA GLU A 127 -13.95 5.09 -7.74
C GLU A 127 -14.64 3.93 -8.46
N GLU A 128 -15.97 3.89 -8.49
CA GLU A 128 -16.75 2.91 -9.24
C GLU A 128 -16.51 3.02 -10.74
N LEU A 129 -16.48 4.23 -11.30
CA LEU A 129 -16.14 4.45 -12.71
C LEU A 129 -14.72 3.98 -13.05
N LEU A 130 -13.74 4.30 -12.19
CA LEU A 130 -12.37 3.84 -12.37
C LEU A 130 -12.24 2.31 -12.20
N LYS A 131 -13.01 1.70 -11.31
CA LYS A 131 -13.06 0.23 -11.16
C LYS A 131 -13.63 -0.42 -12.42
N ALA A 132 -14.71 0.13 -13.00
CA ALA A 132 -15.27 -0.37 -14.25
C ALA A 132 -14.25 -0.26 -15.40
N ALA A 133 -13.61 0.90 -15.57
CA ALA A 133 -12.58 1.09 -16.59
C ALA A 133 -11.39 0.13 -16.43
N ASN A 134 -10.95 -0.12 -15.19
CA ASN A 134 -9.90 -1.12 -14.91
C ASN A 134 -10.35 -2.55 -15.24
N GLN A 135 -11.62 -2.90 -15.01
CA GLN A 135 -12.14 -4.20 -15.39
C GLN A 135 -12.16 -4.37 -16.91
N ASP A 136 -12.54 -3.33 -17.66
CA ASP A 136 -12.54 -3.36 -19.12
C ASP A 136 -11.13 -3.45 -19.70
N LEU A 137 -10.17 -2.71 -19.13
CA LEU A 137 -8.74 -2.84 -19.51
C LEU A 137 -8.19 -4.24 -19.22
N LYS A 138 -8.58 -4.86 -18.10
CA LYS A 138 -8.19 -6.25 -17.80
C LYS A 138 -8.77 -7.23 -18.82
N ARG A 139 -10.04 -7.10 -19.17
CA ARG A 139 -10.68 -7.90 -20.23
C ARG A 139 -9.94 -7.75 -21.56
N CYS A 140 -9.64 -6.52 -21.98
CA CYS A 140 -8.93 -6.26 -23.22
C CYS A 140 -7.50 -6.84 -23.22
N LEU A 141 -6.81 -6.81 -22.07
CA LEU A 141 -5.51 -7.46 -21.91
C LEU A 141 -5.60 -8.99 -22.00
N ASP A 142 -6.63 -9.59 -21.42
CA ASP A 142 -6.84 -11.03 -21.48
C ASP A 142 -7.19 -11.48 -22.91
N ASP A 143 -7.98 -10.69 -23.64
CA ASP A 143 -8.25 -10.91 -25.07
C ASP A 143 -6.97 -10.81 -25.92
N LEU A 144 -6.13 -9.81 -25.66
CA LEU A 144 -4.82 -9.66 -26.32
C LEU A 144 -3.88 -10.81 -25.99
N LYS A 145 -3.83 -11.28 -24.75
CA LYS A 145 -3.03 -12.45 -24.36
C LYS A 145 -3.54 -13.71 -25.06
N ALA A 146 -4.84 -13.91 -25.14
CA ALA A 146 -5.44 -15.05 -25.84
C ALA A 146 -5.10 -15.01 -27.34
N SER A 147 -5.23 -13.84 -27.97
CA SER A 147 -4.85 -13.62 -29.38
C SER A 147 -3.36 -13.87 -29.61
N ASN A 148 -2.48 -13.34 -28.75
CA ASN A 148 -1.04 -13.57 -28.85
C ASN A 148 -0.67 -15.03 -28.60
N GLY A 149 -1.39 -15.72 -27.71
CA GLY A 149 -1.28 -17.15 -27.50
C GLY A 149 -1.61 -17.95 -28.77
N SER A 150 -2.69 -17.59 -29.47
CA SER A 150 -3.04 -18.17 -30.77
C SER A 150 -1.95 -17.92 -31.82
N LEU A 151 -1.47 -16.68 -31.95
CA LEU A 151 -0.40 -16.34 -32.89
C LEU A 151 0.91 -17.08 -32.57
N THR A 152 1.24 -17.25 -31.30
CA THR A 152 2.41 -18.02 -30.87
C THR A 152 2.25 -19.50 -31.23
N GLN A 153 1.05 -20.06 -31.07
CA GLN A 153 0.74 -21.42 -31.52
C GLN A 153 0.89 -21.55 -33.05
N ASP A 154 0.32 -20.63 -33.82
CA ASP A 154 0.43 -20.60 -35.28
C ASP A 154 1.90 -20.48 -35.73
N TYR A 155 2.69 -19.65 -35.04
CA TYR A 155 4.13 -19.51 -35.27
C TYR A 155 4.88 -20.82 -34.99
N ASN A 156 4.59 -21.50 -33.89
CA ASN A 156 5.18 -22.80 -33.57
C ASN A 156 4.82 -23.86 -34.61
N ASP A 157 3.56 -23.88 -35.06
CA ASP A 157 3.09 -24.78 -36.12
C ASP A 157 3.79 -24.51 -37.46
N LEU A 158 4.06 -23.24 -37.79
CA LEU A 158 4.86 -22.88 -38.95
C LEU A 158 6.32 -23.31 -38.80
N CYS A 159 6.94 -23.10 -37.63
CA CYS A 159 8.31 -23.53 -37.36
C CYS A 159 8.47 -25.06 -37.48
N THR A 160 7.50 -25.83 -36.98
CA THR A 160 7.51 -27.30 -37.13
C THR A 160 7.37 -27.70 -38.60
N LYS A 161 6.46 -27.07 -39.36
CA LYS A 161 6.32 -27.27 -40.81
C LYS A 161 7.61 -26.93 -41.55
N GLU A 162 8.24 -25.80 -41.25
CA GLU A 162 9.52 -25.39 -41.85
C GLU A 162 10.62 -26.42 -41.56
N SER A 163 10.73 -26.89 -40.31
CA SER A 163 11.70 -27.92 -39.93
C SER A 163 11.48 -29.24 -40.69
N MET A 164 10.23 -29.62 -40.93
CA MET A 164 9.89 -30.82 -41.70
C MET A 164 10.25 -30.65 -43.18
N ILE A 165 9.97 -29.49 -43.77
CA ILE A 165 10.36 -29.16 -45.15
C ILE A 165 11.89 -29.18 -45.27
N ARG A 166 12.60 -28.59 -44.31
CA ARG A 166 14.07 -28.57 -44.28
C ARG A 166 14.66 -29.98 -44.22
N ARG A 167 14.10 -30.88 -43.40
CA ARG A 167 14.50 -32.30 -43.38
C ARG A 167 14.26 -32.98 -44.73
N LYS A 168 13.07 -32.81 -45.31
CA LYS A 168 12.75 -33.37 -46.65
C LYS A 168 13.69 -32.84 -47.73
N HIS A 169 14.05 -31.56 -47.67
CA HIS A 169 15.02 -30.96 -48.58
C HIS A 169 16.40 -31.61 -48.43
N GLN A 170 16.89 -31.74 -47.19
CA GLN A 170 18.16 -32.39 -46.89
C GLN A 170 18.19 -33.84 -47.38
N ASP A 171 17.11 -34.61 -47.18
CA ASP A 171 17.00 -35.98 -47.70
C ASP A 171 17.05 -36.02 -49.23
N ALA A 172 16.43 -35.04 -49.90
CA ALA A 172 16.47 -34.91 -51.35
C ALA A 172 17.88 -34.52 -51.86
N GLU A 173 18.56 -33.59 -51.19
CA GLU A 173 19.95 -33.22 -51.50
C GLU A 173 20.90 -34.41 -51.33
N GLN A 174 20.74 -35.21 -50.28
CA GLN A 174 21.50 -36.44 -50.10
C GLN A 174 21.27 -37.42 -51.25
N LYS A 175 20.02 -37.63 -51.68
CA LYS A 175 19.70 -38.48 -52.84
C LYS A 175 20.33 -37.94 -54.12
N VAL A 176 20.28 -36.63 -54.36
CA VAL A 176 20.91 -35.98 -55.53
C VAL A 176 22.43 -36.17 -55.48
N SER A 177 23.07 -35.98 -54.32
CA SER A 177 24.51 -36.23 -54.15
C SER A 177 24.88 -37.69 -54.42
N MET A 178 24.10 -38.65 -53.91
CA MET A 178 24.30 -40.08 -54.21
C MET A 178 24.19 -40.38 -55.71
N LEU A 179 23.16 -39.86 -56.38
CA LEU A 179 22.98 -40.03 -57.83
C LEU A 179 24.10 -39.36 -58.64
N THR A 180 24.56 -38.18 -58.21
CA THR A 180 25.68 -37.47 -58.86
C THR A 180 26.96 -38.29 -58.74
N ASN A 181 27.27 -38.81 -57.56
CA ASN A 181 28.42 -39.70 -57.34
C ASN A 181 28.33 -40.99 -58.17
N LEU A 182 27.14 -41.60 -58.28
CA LEU A 182 26.93 -42.75 -59.15
C LEU A 182 27.13 -42.39 -60.62
N ASN A 183 26.61 -41.25 -61.06
CA ASN A 183 26.81 -40.75 -62.42
C ASN A 183 28.29 -40.50 -62.71
N ASP A 184 29.04 -39.88 -61.79
CA ASP A 184 30.49 -39.69 -61.92
C ASP A 184 31.25 -41.02 -62.01
N ARG A 185 30.83 -42.04 -61.24
CA ARG A 185 31.38 -43.40 -61.36
C ARG A 185 31.07 -44.02 -62.73
N TYR A 186 29.85 -43.86 -63.22
CA TYR A 186 29.47 -44.33 -64.54
C TYR A 186 30.20 -43.58 -65.65
N ASN A 187 30.38 -42.27 -65.52
CA ASN A 187 31.17 -41.45 -66.44
C ASN A 187 32.63 -41.90 -66.48
N LYS A 188 33.27 -42.10 -65.31
CA LYS A 188 34.64 -42.67 -65.25
C LYS A 188 34.72 -44.03 -65.95
N LYS A 189 33.73 -44.90 -65.73
CA LYS A 189 33.66 -46.19 -66.43
C LYS A 189 33.44 -46.04 -67.93
N CYS A 190 32.65 -45.06 -68.36
CA CYS A 190 32.49 -44.74 -69.77
C CYS A 190 33.79 -44.21 -70.38
N ASP A 191 34.53 -43.35 -69.66
CA ASP A 191 35.84 -42.83 -70.08
C ASP A 191 36.88 -43.96 -70.20
N GLU A 192 36.94 -44.88 -69.23
CA GLU A 192 37.78 -46.09 -69.27
C GLU A 192 37.45 -46.98 -70.49
N LEU A 193 36.16 -47.23 -70.73
CA LEU A 193 35.70 -47.99 -71.89
C LEU A 193 35.99 -47.26 -73.21
N SER A 194 35.85 -45.94 -73.24
CA SER A 194 36.18 -45.11 -74.39
C SER A 194 37.68 -45.12 -74.67
N TYR A 195 38.53 -45.04 -73.64
CA TYR A 195 39.98 -45.18 -73.76
C TYR A 195 40.38 -46.57 -74.27
N LYS A 196 39.79 -47.63 -73.70
CA LYS A 196 39.98 -49.00 -74.18
C LYS A 196 39.53 -49.16 -75.63
N ASN A 197 38.40 -48.59 -76.02
CA ASN A 197 37.92 -48.61 -77.39
C ASN A 197 38.91 -47.90 -78.34
N GLY A 198 39.42 -46.72 -77.94
CA GLY A 198 40.46 -46.01 -78.69
C GLY A 198 41.76 -46.81 -78.86
N LEU A 199 42.19 -47.55 -77.83
CA LEU A 199 43.34 -48.44 -77.93
C LEU A 199 43.10 -49.59 -78.89
N LEU A 200 41.94 -50.26 -78.79
CA LEU A 200 41.55 -51.34 -79.70
C LEU A 200 41.39 -50.85 -81.14
N GLU A 201 40.88 -49.63 -81.36
CA GLU A 201 40.84 -49.00 -82.68
C GLU A 201 42.24 -48.76 -83.23
N LYS A 202 43.20 -48.35 -82.38
CA LYS A 202 44.60 -48.18 -82.77
C LYS A 202 45.27 -49.52 -83.10
N GLU A 203 45.12 -50.53 -82.26
CA GLU A 203 45.62 -51.90 -82.52
C GLU A 203 45.01 -52.45 -83.82
N LYS A 204 43.72 -52.22 -84.06
CA LYS A 204 43.07 -52.58 -85.33
C LYS A 204 43.71 -51.84 -86.51
N GLN A 205 43.99 -50.55 -86.40
CA GLN A 205 44.66 -49.78 -87.46
C GLN A 205 46.10 -50.29 -87.69
N GLU A 206 46.85 -50.56 -86.63
CA GLU A 206 48.21 -51.11 -86.71
C GLU A 206 48.20 -52.51 -87.34
N ALA A 207 47.25 -53.37 -86.97
CA ALA A 207 47.06 -54.67 -87.60
C ALA A 207 46.66 -54.55 -89.09
N LEU A 208 45.77 -53.61 -89.43
CA LEU A 208 45.42 -53.32 -90.83
C LEU A 208 46.63 -52.83 -91.63
N GLU A 209 47.49 -51.96 -91.07
CA GLU A 209 48.72 -51.54 -91.74
C GLU A 209 49.74 -52.68 -91.83
N GLN A 210 49.84 -53.54 -90.81
CA GLN A 210 50.68 -54.73 -90.85
C GLN A 210 50.24 -55.69 -91.97
N VAL A 211 48.93 -55.91 -92.11
CA VAL A 211 48.36 -56.65 -93.24
C VAL A 211 48.73 -55.97 -94.55
N ARG A 212 48.56 -54.65 -94.66
CA ARG A 212 48.93 -53.88 -95.86
C ARG A 212 50.42 -54.02 -96.22
N ILE A 213 51.31 -54.05 -95.22
CA ILE A 213 52.74 -54.29 -95.43
C ILE A 213 52.98 -55.71 -95.88
N SER A 214 52.34 -56.71 -95.26
CA SER A 214 52.46 -58.11 -95.67
C SER A 214 51.92 -58.34 -97.08
N ASP A 215 50.83 -57.67 -97.47
CA ASP A 215 50.28 -57.69 -98.82
C ASP A 215 51.30 -57.14 -99.84
N LYS A 216 51.93 -56.00 -99.53
CA LYS A 216 53.04 -55.45 -100.36
C LYS A 216 54.24 -56.40 -100.42
N GLN A 217 54.59 -57.07 -99.32
CA GLN A 217 55.68 -58.05 -99.30
C GLN A 217 55.34 -59.27 -100.16
N ILE A 218 54.11 -59.77 -100.09
CA ILE A 218 53.60 -60.84 -100.95
C ILE A 218 53.63 -60.38 -102.41
N GLU A 219 53.29 -59.13 -102.71
CA GLU A 219 53.35 -58.56 -104.05
C GLU A 219 54.79 -58.52 -104.57
N ILE A 220 55.75 -58.02 -103.79
CA ILE A 220 57.19 -58.04 -104.14
C ILE A 220 57.70 -59.48 -104.30
N LEU A 221 57.30 -60.41 -103.43
CA LEU A 221 57.67 -61.82 -103.55
C LEU A 221 57.03 -62.48 -104.77
N LYS A 222 55.82 -62.07 -105.15
CA LYS A 222 55.18 -62.49 -106.40
C LYS A 222 55.91 -61.92 -107.60
N GLU A 223 56.28 -60.64 -107.59
CA GLU A 223 57.10 -60.00 -108.63
C GLU A 223 58.47 -60.68 -108.78
N LYS A 224 59.15 -60.97 -107.67
CA LYS A 224 60.39 -61.73 -107.68
C LYS A 224 60.20 -63.17 -108.13
N ASN A 225 59.09 -63.83 -107.75
CA ASN A 225 58.77 -65.15 -108.30
C ASN A 225 58.51 -65.06 -109.79
N THR A 226 57.80 -64.04 -110.29
CA THR A 226 57.61 -63.85 -111.73
C THR A 226 58.94 -63.58 -112.44
N GLU A 227 59.84 -62.78 -111.85
CA GLU A 227 61.18 -62.51 -112.38
C GLU A 227 62.05 -63.79 -112.38
N LEU A 228 61.97 -64.62 -111.34
CA LEU A 228 62.60 -65.94 -111.31
C LEU A 228 61.95 -66.92 -112.31
N PHE A 229 60.63 -66.89 -112.49
CA PHE A 229 59.93 -67.65 -113.54
C PHE A 229 60.38 -67.18 -114.93
N GLU A 230 60.61 -65.89 -115.12
CA GLU A 230 61.09 -65.29 -116.36
C GLU A 230 62.55 -65.65 -116.61
N GLN A 231 63.41 -65.67 -115.59
CA GLN A 231 64.78 -66.20 -115.66
C GLN A 231 64.82 -67.71 -115.94
N ILE A 232 63.90 -68.50 -115.35
CA ILE A 232 63.72 -69.91 -115.68
C ILE A 232 63.24 -70.07 -117.13
N HIS A 233 62.36 -69.19 -117.61
CA HIS A 233 61.87 -69.20 -118.99
C HIS A 233 62.94 -68.78 -120.01
N GLU A 234 63.81 -67.82 -119.67
CA GLU A 234 64.99 -67.42 -120.46
C GLU A 234 66.09 -68.50 -120.47
N LEU A 235 66.30 -69.21 -119.36
CA LEU A 235 67.22 -70.35 -119.30
C LEU A 235 66.64 -71.58 -120.03
N ALA A 236 65.32 -71.75 -120.05
CA ALA A 236 64.64 -72.82 -120.79
C ALA A 236 64.64 -72.60 -122.32
N SER A 237 64.90 -71.39 -122.80
CA SER A 237 64.83 -71.05 -124.23
C SER A 237 66.17 -71.05 -124.96
N ASN A 238 67.32 -71.23 -124.29
CA ASN A 238 68.66 -71.09 -124.91
C ASN A 238 69.62 -72.30 -124.81
N SER A 239 69.19 -73.49 -124.38
CA SER A 239 70.05 -74.69 -124.54
C SER A 239 69.27 -75.99 -124.76
N SER A 240 69.30 -76.43 -126.01
CA SER A 240 69.05 -77.80 -126.46
C SER A 240 70.20 -78.74 -126.08
N VAL A 241 69.86 -80.03 -125.87
CA VAL A 241 70.70 -81.25 -125.75
C VAL A 241 70.84 -81.79 -124.31
N SER A 242 70.53 -83.09 -124.19
CA SER A 242 70.83 -84.07 -123.10
C SER A 242 69.61 -84.54 -122.28
N SER A 243 69.23 -85.81 -122.47
CA SER A 243 68.63 -86.68 -121.42
C SER A 243 69.75 -87.19 -120.49
N PRO A 244 69.54 -88.05 -119.45
CA PRO A 244 68.43 -88.36 -118.54
C PRO A 244 68.90 -88.29 -117.04
N SER A 245 68.14 -88.90 -116.10
CA SER A 245 68.59 -89.46 -114.78
C SER A 245 68.19 -88.73 -113.49
N PHE A 246 67.17 -89.27 -112.82
CA PHE A 246 67.31 -89.95 -111.52
C PHE A 246 68.45 -89.42 -110.63
N LEU A 247 68.22 -88.27 -110.01
CA LEU A 247 69.04 -87.62 -108.98
C LEU A 247 68.14 -86.49 -108.43
N GLU A 248 67.65 -86.49 -107.20
CA GLU A 248 68.05 -87.29 -106.08
C GLU A 248 66.95 -87.20 -105.04
N GLU A 249 66.46 -88.36 -104.62
CA GLU A 249 65.85 -88.52 -103.32
C GLU A 249 66.88 -88.09 -102.27
N LEU A 250 66.58 -87.02 -101.54
CA LEU A 250 67.05 -86.86 -100.16
C LEU A 250 65.92 -86.18 -99.40
N GLU A 251 65.07 -87.00 -98.81
CA GLU A 251 65.20 -87.35 -97.39
C GLU A 251 64.86 -86.17 -96.48
N TYR A 252 63.68 -86.33 -95.89
CA TYR A 252 63.50 -86.41 -94.46
C TYR A 252 63.61 -85.15 -93.58
N SER A 253 62.65 -85.17 -92.64
CA SER A 253 62.85 -84.90 -91.22
C SER A 253 62.49 -83.51 -90.71
N GLN A 254 61.26 -83.45 -90.17
CA GLN A 254 61.02 -83.54 -88.72
C GLN A 254 61.55 -82.41 -87.81
N LYS A 255 60.53 -81.82 -87.14
CA LYS A 255 60.45 -81.32 -85.76
C LYS A 255 61.33 -80.16 -85.29
N SER A 256 60.61 -79.45 -84.42
CA SER A 256 61.04 -78.84 -83.17
C SER A 256 61.55 -77.43 -83.27
N LEU A 257 60.66 -76.54 -82.80
CA LEU A 257 60.84 -75.75 -81.58
C LEU A 257 62.22 -75.12 -81.45
N THR A 258 62.26 -73.81 -81.22
CA THR A 258 62.36 -73.32 -79.84
C THR A 258 62.49 -71.80 -79.78
N SER A 259 61.76 -71.25 -78.80
CA SER A 259 62.32 -70.47 -77.69
C SER A 259 62.72 -69.01 -77.90
N GLY A 260 62.14 -68.20 -77.02
CA GLY A 260 62.91 -67.30 -76.17
C GLY A 260 62.37 -65.87 -76.18
N TYR A 261 62.08 -65.20 -75.07
CA TYR A 261 62.46 -65.44 -73.68
C TYR A 261 61.66 -64.54 -72.72
N SER A 262 61.70 -64.96 -71.44
CA SER A 262 61.79 -64.14 -70.22
C SER A 262 60.51 -63.61 -69.58
N SER A 263 60.30 -63.71 -68.25
CA SER A 263 61.10 -64.30 -67.17
C SER A 263 60.35 -64.12 -65.83
N ASN A 264 60.57 -65.07 -64.90
CA ASN A 264 60.54 -64.93 -63.42
C ASN A 264 59.15 -64.95 -62.73
N LEU A 265 58.93 -65.52 -61.54
CA LEU A 265 59.73 -66.29 -60.57
C LEU A 265 58.76 -66.97 -59.57
N SER A 266 59.24 -68.02 -58.92
CA SER A 266 58.69 -68.75 -57.76
C SER A 266 58.69 -67.93 -56.46
N LEU A 267 57.88 -68.32 -55.45
CA LEU A 267 58.29 -68.82 -54.10
C LEU A 267 57.32 -68.44 -52.94
N LEU A 268 57.17 -69.42 -52.03
CA LEU A 268 56.70 -69.48 -50.63
C LEU A 268 56.55 -68.19 -49.80
N ASP A 269 55.57 -68.16 -48.86
CA ASP A 269 55.80 -68.49 -47.43
C ASP A 269 54.49 -68.57 -46.60
N GLU A 270 54.36 -69.65 -45.82
CA GLU A 270 53.58 -69.71 -44.56
C GLU A 270 54.47 -69.16 -43.45
N LEU A 271 53.97 -68.25 -42.60
CA LEU A 271 54.38 -68.18 -41.20
C LEU A 271 53.26 -67.55 -40.34
N ASP A 272 52.88 -68.33 -39.32
CA ASP A 272 52.28 -67.90 -38.07
C ASP A 272 53.12 -66.81 -37.38
N SER A 273 52.47 -65.94 -36.59
CA SER A 273 52.72 -65.82 -35.14
C SER A 273 52.09 -64.55 -34.54
N GLU A 274 51.70 -64.73 -33.29
CA GLU A 274 50.99 -63.83 -32.41
C GLU A 274 51.79 -62.59 -31.97
N GLU A 275 51.09 -61.76 -31.19
CA GLU A 275 51.62 -60.81 -30.20
C GLU A 275 52.38 -59.58 -30.71
N ALA A 276 51.70 -58.43 -30.64
CA ALA A 276 52.21 -57.30 -29.86
C ALA A 276 51.10 -56.29 -29.56
N ASN A 277 50.65 -56.36 -28.31
CA ASN A 277 50.18 -55.25 -27.49
C ASN A 277 50.57 -53.85 -27.99
N THR A 278 49.56 -53.02 -28.23
CA THR A 278 49.59 -51.57 -27.93
C THR A 278 48.30 -51.18 -27.22
N LEU A 279 48.21 -51.67 -25.98
CA LEU A 279 48.05 -50.86 -24.77
C LEU A 279 47.62 -49.37 -24.91
N LEU A 280 46.46 -49.09 -24.29
CA LEU A 280 46.03 -47.90 -23.51
C LEU A 280 45.10 -46.85 -24.16
N PRO A 281 44.12 -46.27 -23.41
CA PRO A 281 43.42 -46.78 -22.22
C PRO A 281 41.88 -46.66 -22.31
N VAL A 282 41.17 -47.73 -21.92
CA VAL A 282 39.70 -47.79 -21.75
C VAL A 282 39.29 -47.63 -20.26
N ASP A 283 40.16 -47.04 -19.42
CA ASP A 283 39.86 -46.90 -17.99
C ASP A 283 39.13 -45.59 -17.64
N ASN A 284 39.21 -44.53 -18.45
CA ASN A 284 38.61 -43.25 -18.07
C ASN A 284 37.07 -43.22 -18.15
N LEU A 285 36.43 -44.03 -19.01
CA LEU A 285 34.97 -43.97 -19.14
C LEU A 285 34.25 -44.72 -18.01
N SER A 286 34.88 -45.79 -17.49
CA SER A 286 34.37 -46.57 -16.36
C SER A 286 34.68 -45.88 -15.03
N GLN A 287 35.86 -45.24 -14.91
CA GLN A 287 36.25 -44.48 -13.74
C GLN A 287 35.46 -43.16 -13.62
N LEU A 288 35.17 -42.47 -14.75
CA LEU A 288 34.29 -41.30 -14.76
C LEU A 288 32.82 -41.68 -14.49
N LYS A 289 32.35 -42.87 -14.92
CA LYS A 289 31.01 -43.35 -14.56
C LYS A 289 30.87 -43.71 -13.09
N LEU A 290 31.91 -44.29 -12.47
CA LEU A 290 31.93 -44.56 -11.04
C LEU A 290 32.05 -43.26 -10.23
N GLU A 291 32.89 -42.31 -10.65
CA GLU A 291 33.06 -41.02 -9.96
C GLU A 291 31.83 -40.12 -10.09
N VAL A 292 31.11 -40.19 -11.22
CA VAL A 292 29.79 -39.53 -11.39
C VAL A 292 28.71 -40.21 -10.53
N LEU A 293 28.78 -41.52 -10.30
CA LEU A 293 27.84 -42.22 -9.41
C LEU A 293 28.16 -41.98 -7.93
N ASP A 294 29.43 -41.93 -7.54
CA ASP A 294 29.87 -41.59 -6.17
C ASP A 294 29.52 -40.13 -5.84
N THR A 295 29.78 -39.18 -6.75
CA THR A 295 29.39 -37.77 -6.54
C THR A 295 27.87 -37.58 -6.53
N PHE A 296 27.12 -38.38 -7.29
CA PHE A 296 25.66 -38.38 -7.24
C PHE A 296 25.12 -38.97 -5.91
N GLN A 297 25.75 -40.03 -5.39
CA GLN A 297 25.40 -40.60 -4.09
C GLN A 297 25.79 -39.69 -2.91
N GLU A 298 26.94 -39.01 -2.98
CA GLU A 298 27.34 -38.00 -1.98
C GLU A 298 26.40 -36.79 -1.99
N LEU A 299 25.98 -36.31 -3.17
CA LEU A 299 24.98 -35.23 -3.26
C LEU A 299 23.61 -35.67 -2.74
N GLN A 300 23.23 -36.93 -2.93
CA GLN A 300 21.98 -37.47 -2.40
C GLN A 300 22.01 -37.61 -0.87
N ALA A 301 23.15 -38.00 -0.29
CA ALA A 301 23.37 -38.06 1.16
C ALA A 301 23.38 -36.66 1.82
N ILE A 302 23.97 -35.65 1.16
CA ILE A 302 23.95 -34.26 1.62
C ILE A 302 22.53 -33.68 1.57
N ILE A 303 21.74 -34.05 0.56
CA ILE A 303 20.33 -33.64 0.48
C ILE A 303 19.49 -34.30 1.59
N GLU A 304 19.72 -35.57 1.90
CA GLU A 304 19.08 -36.23 3.05
C GLU A 304 19.54 -35.64 4.41
N GLU A 305 20.82 -35.27 4.57
CA GLU A 305 21.30 -34.57 5.78
C GLU A 305 20.69 -33.16 5.92
N LEU A 306 20.47 -32.45 4.81
CA LEU A 306 19.82 -31.13 4.82
C LEU A 306 18.32 -31.24 5.12
N GLU A 307 17.61 -32.24 4.59
CA GLU A 307 16.20 -32.48 4.90
C GLU A 307 15.99 -32.95 6.36
N VAL A 308 16.92 -33.71 6.93
CA VAL A 308 16.88 -34.13 8.34
C VAL A 308 17.28 -32.98 9.28
N SER A 309 18.19 -32.08 8.87
CA SER A 309 18.58 -30.89 9.64
C SER A 309 17.47 -29.83 9.71
N GLU A 310 16.53 -29.78 8.77
CA GLU A 310 15.39 -28.84 8.81
C GLU A 310 14.25 -29.30 9.74
N CYS A 311 14.17 -30.58 10.12
CA CYS A 311 13.12 -31.09 11.02
C CYS A 311 13.49 -31.09 12.52
N ALA A 312 14.73 -30.76 12.90
CA ALA A 312 15.21 -30.84 14.27
C ALA A 312 15.56 -29.48 14.90
N SER A 313 14.66 -28.50 14.91
CA SER A 313 14.71 -27.41 15.91
C SER A 313 13.37 -26.71 16.14
N ALA A 314 12.50 -27.35 16.93
CA ALA A 314 11.32 -26.71 17.51
C ALA A 314 11.62 -26.17 18.94
N SER A 315 11.59 -24.82 19.07
CA SER A 315 11.31 -24.00 20.29
C SER A 315 12.34 -23.96 21.45
N PRO A 316 12.29 -22.97 22.38
CA PRO A 316 11.98 -21.54 22.25
C PRO A 316 12.94 -20.62 23.07
N SER A 317 13.37 -19.44 22.57
CA SER A 317 13.62 -18.23 23.41
C SER A 317 14.16 -17.02 22.63
N LYS A 318 13.34 -15.96 22.60
CA LYS A 318 13.61 -14.49 22.56
C LYS A 318 14.68 -13.88 21.61
N PRO A 319 14.42 -12.67 21.09
CA PRO A 319 14.78 -12.31 19.73
C PRO A 319 16.15 -11.62 19.62
N LYS A 320 16.93 -12.03 18.63
CA LYS A 320 17.88 -11.16 17.95
C LYS A 320 17.50 -11.09 16.47
N VAL A 321 17.35 -9.84 16.06
CA VAL A 321 17.11 -9.33 14.72
C VAL A 321 18.04 -10.01 13.70
N ASN A 322 17.48 -10.52 12.60
CA ASN A 322 17.98 -10.28 11.25
C ASN A 322 16.98 -10.75 10.17
N THR A 323 16.48 -9.75 9.43
CA THR A 323 16.23 -9.71 7.98
C THR A 323 15.47 -10.84 7.27
N SER A 324 14.24 -10.48 6.90
CA SER A 324 13.59 -10.67 5.60
C SER A 324 12.77 -11.94 5.34
N LYS A 325 11.50 -11.65 5.02
CA LYS A 325 10.41 -12.46 4.42
C LYS A 325 9.58 -13.29 5.39
N ASP A 326 8.28 -13.09 5.25
CA ASP A 326 7.16 -13.71 5.96
C ASP A 326 6.84 -13.19 7.37
N ILE A 327 6.73 -11.87 7.53
CA ILE A 327 5.84 -11.33 8.56
C ILE A 327 4.42 -11.42 8.00
N SER A 328 3.63 -12.33 8.55
CA SER A 328 2.22 -12.47 8.20
C SER A 328 1.52 -11.11 8.26
N ASN A 329 0.75 -10.75 7.24
CA ASN A 329 0.02 -9.48 7.17
C ASN A 329 -0.80 -9.18 8.45
N GLY A 330 -1.18 -10.21 9.22
CA GLY A 330 -1.87 -10.08 10.51
C GLY A 330 -1.04 -9.40 11.61
N GLU A 331 0.25 -9.68 11.71
CA GLU A 331 1.14 -9.06 12.71
C GLU A 331 1.43 -7.60 12.37
N LEU A 332 1.57 -7.29 11.08
CA LEU A 332 1.78 -5.93 10.58
C LEU A 332 0.53 -5.05 10.79
N ILE A 333 -0.67 -5.63 10.61
CA ILE A 333 -1.94 -4.94 10.89
C ILE A 333 -2.14 -4.74 12.40
N SER A 334 -1.78 -5.72 13.23
CA SER A 334 -1.87 -5.62 14.69
C SER A 334 -0.94 -4.54 15.24
N THR A 335 0.31 -4.52 14.78
CA THR A 335 1.29 -3.50 15.16
C THR A 335 0.88 -2.11 14.66
N ALA A 336 0.36 -1.97 13.44
CA ALA A 336 -0.16 -0.70 12.93
C ALA A 336 -1.36 -0.18 13.74
N LYS A 337 -2.27 -1.06 14.17
CA LYS A 337 -3.39 -0.69 15.07
C LYS A 337 -2.87 -0.22 16.42
N HIS A 338 -1.87 -0.90 16.99
CA HIS A 338 -1.27 -0.51 18.26
C HIS A 338 -0.56 0.86 18.16
N VAL A 339 0.16 1.12 17.06
CA VAL A 339 0.79 2.42 16.82
C VAL A 339 -0.25 3.53 16.68
N ARG A 340 -1.36 3.31 15.94
CA ARG A 340 -2.47 4.30 15.90
C ARG A 340 -3.06 4.58 17.27
N TYR A 341 -3.24 3.54 18.09
CA TYR A 341 -3.73 3.70 19.45
C TYR A 341 -2.78 4.57 20.30
N LEU A 342 -1.47 4.32 20.22
CA LEU A 342 -0.45 5.11 20.93
C LEU A 342 -0.40 6.57 20.43
N VAL A 343 -0.53 6.80 19.13
CA VAL A 343 -0.57 8.16 18.55
C VAL A 343 -1.82 8.91 19.03
N THR A 344 -2.99 8.26 19.03
CA THR A 344 -4.25 8.85 19.52
C THR A 344 -4.15 9.18 21.00
N ARG A 345 -3.59 8.27 21.80
CA ARG A 345 -3.36 8.47 23.24
C ARG A 345 -2.38 9.61 23.51
N ARG A 346 -1.31 9.74 22.71
CA ARG A 346 -0.36 10.86 22.80
C ARG A 346 -1.04 12.19 22.47
N HIS A 347 -1.92 12.20 21.47
CA HIS A 347 -2.67 13.41 21.10
C HIS A 347 -3.66 13.83 22.19
N GLN A 348 -4.40 12.88 22.76
CA GLN A 348 -5.27 13.12 23.93
C GLN A 348 -4.49 13.66 25.12
N MET A 349 -3.33 13.07 25.42
CA MET A 349 -2.48 13.53 26.51
C MET A 349 -1.90 14.93 26.24
N GLY A 350 -1.59 15.26 24.98
CA GLY A 350 -1.23 16.62 24.56
C GLY A 350 -2.36 17.63 24.76
N SER A 351 -3.59 17.26 24.44
CA SER A 351 -4.78 18.10 24.69
C SER A 351 -5.00 18.34 26.18
N LEU A 352 -4.82 17.32 27.03
CA LEU A 352 -4.92 17.47 28.48
C LEU A 352 -3.82 18.38 29.03
N LEU A 353 -2.58 18.27 28.53
CA LEU A 353 -1.49 19.16 28.92
C LEU A 353 -1.75 20.62 28.50
N ALA A 354 -2.35 20.85 27.33
CA ALA A 354 -2.76 22.18 26.89
C ALA A 354 -3.85 22.77 27.80
N GLN A 355 -4.88 21.99 28.16
CA GLN A 355 -5.91 22.43 29.12
C GLN A 355 -5.31 22.76 30.50
N ILE A 356 -4.34 21.97 30.97
CA ILE A 356 -3.64 22.24 32.23
C ILE A 356 -2.83 23.55 32.14
N ALA A 357 -2.20 23.83 31.00
CA ALA A 357 -1.48 25.08 30.79
C ALA A 357 -2.42 26.30 30.82
N ASP A 358 -3.59 26.20 30.16
CA ASP A 358 -4.61 27.26 30.17
C ASP A 358 -5.18 27.49 31.58
N MET A 359 -5.49 26.43 32.32
CA MET A 359 -5.93 26.54 33.72
C MET A 359 -4.87 27.21 34.59
N LYS A 360 -3.58 26.89 34.38
CA LYS A 360 -2.48 27.52 35.12
C LYS A 360 -2.36 29.01 34.79
N SER A 361 -2.53 29.40 33.53
CA SER A 361 -2.54 30.81 33.12
C SER A 361 -3.71 31.58 33.74
N SER A 362 -4.90 30.99 33.75
CA SER A 362 -6.09 31.58 34.38
C SER A 362 -5.91 31.74 35.90
N LEU A 363 -5.29 30.75 36.55
CA LEU A 363 -4.99 30.83 37.98
C LEU A 363 -3.95 31.91 38.30
N ALA A 364 -2.95 32.10 37.43
CA ALA A 364 -1.98 33.19 37.57
C ALA A 364 -2.65 34.57 37.45
N GLU A 365 -3.56 34.73 36.49
CA GLU A 365 -4.33 35.98 36.32
C GLU A 365 -5.24 36.27 37.52
N GLN A 366 -5.92 35.24 38.06
CA GLN A 366 -6.69 35.34 39.30
C GLN A 366 -5.82 35.75 40.49
N SER A 367 -4.63 35.15 40.62
CA SER A 367 -3.67 35.50 41.67
C SER A 367 -3.21 36.96 41.57
N GLU A 368 -2.96 37.48 40.35
CA GLU A 368 -2.60 38.89 40.15
C GLU A 368 -3.73 39.82 40.56
N LYS A 369 -5.00 39.49 40.21
CA LYS A 369 -6.17 40.27 40.63
C LYS A 369 -6.32 40.31 42.15
N VAL A 370 -6.14 39.17 42.83
CA VAL A 370 -6.19 39.10 44.30
C VAL A 370 -5.05 39.92 44.92
N ASN A 371 -3.83 39.79 44.40
CA ASN A 371 -2.69 40.58 44.87
C ASN A 371 -2.91 42.09 44.68
N PHE A 372 -3.51 42.50 43.56
CA PHE A 372 -3.86 43.89 43.30
C PHE A 372 -4.94 44.40 44.27
N ALA A 373 -5.97 43.61 44.56
CA ALA A 373 -7.00 43.96 45.53
C ALA A 373 -6.43 44.10 46.96
N LEU A 374 -5.54 43.19 47.37
CA LEU A 374 -4.85 43.26 48.65
C LEU A 374 -3.93 44.49 48.74
N TYR A 375 -3.24 44.84 47.66
CA TYR A 375 -2.45 46.07 47.59
C TYR A 375 -3.32 47.31 47.80
N TRP A 376 -4.47 47.39 47.12
CA TRP A 376 -5.41 48.49 47.27
C TRP A 376 -5.98 48.60 48.70
N LEU A 377 -6.35 47.48 49.31
CA LEU A 377 -6.79 47.43 50.71
C LEU A 377 -5.69 47.92 51.66
N ARG A 378 -4.42 47.55 51.43
CA ARG A 378 -3.29 48.03 52.23
C ARG A 378 -3.09 49.54 52.07
N VAL A 379 -3.24 50.08 50.87
CA VAL A 379 -3.17 51.54 50.62
C VAL A 379 -4.32 52.27 51.33
N GLN A 380 -5.54 51.74 51.26
CA GLN A 380 -6.71 52.30 51.96
C GLN A 380 -6.52 52.30 53.48
N MET A 381 -6.03 51.19 54.04
CA MET A 381 -5.67 51.08 55.46
C MET A 381 -4.64 52.14 55.88
N GLN A 382 -3.57 52.34 55.09
CA GLN A 382 -2.57 53.37 55.37
C GLN A 382 -3.16 54.79 55.32
N TYR A 383 -4.08 55.07 54.38
CA TYR A 383 -4.78 56.35 54.33
C TYR A 383 -5.67 56.57 55.56
N ILE A 384 -6.36 55.53 56.03
CA ILE A 384 -7.19 55.59 57.24
C ILE A 384 -6.31 55.81 58.48
N ASP A 385 -5.18 55.11 58.59
CA ASP A 385 -4.25 55.27 59.71
C ASP A 385 -3.64 56.68 59.76
N ILE A 386 -3.25 57.25 58.61
CA ILE A 386 -2.77 58.64 58.53
C ILE A 386 -3.88 59.62 58.93
N PHE A 387 -5.11 59.41 58.45
CA PHE A 387 -6.24 60.30 58.76
C PHE A 387 -6.70 60.22 60.22
N LEU A 388 -6.51 59.07 60.88
CA LEU A 388 -6.78 58.90 62.31
C LEU A 388 -5.69 59.52 63.19
N VAL A 389 -4.42 59.50 62.75
CA VAL A 389 -3.30 60.14 63.45
C VAL A 389 -3.38 61.67 63.39
N ASP A 390 -3.89 62.26 62.30
CA ASP A 390 -4.08 63.71 62.18
C ASP A 390 -5.29 64.25 62.98
N LYS A 391 -6.14 63.37 63.54
CA LYS A 391 -7.35 63.75 64.31
C LYS A 391 -7.22 63.53 65.82
N LEU A 392 -6.13 62.96 66.29
CA LEU A 392 -5.75 62.80 67.71
C LEU A 392 -4.70 63.86 68.07
#